data_AF-A0A519Z9N3-F1
#
_entry.id   AF-A0A519Z9N3-F1
#
_cell.length_a   1.000
_cell.length_b   1.000
_cell.length_c   1.000
_cell.angle_alpha   90.00
_cell.angle_beta   90.00
_cell.angle_gamma   90.00
#
_symmetry.space_group_name_H-M   'P 1'
#
loop_
_entity.id
_entity.type
_entity.pdbx_description
1 polymer ?
#
loop_
_entity_poly.entity_id
_entity_poly.type
_entity_poly.pdbx_seq_one_letter_code
_entity_poly.pdbx_strand_id
1 'polypeptide(L)'
;MHLSTSQTRALRDVMRLMADATDADTLREQLALPMLDLMGADTYVSFVWNGTQQRFERVKSINISQDNLRAWDEHYRFVDPLTFPMMERRRPTVATQILRQPELMRTEFFNDFLQRDRMYWGVNVYAYAGDECVGDLRIWRQHHRGNFDSNEIEVLRMVEPALAAALARLRWQSHLAPPPAEDERAEDLLQRHARLSQREAEVAWLVACGCPDKLIAQRLSVGHPTVRFHLANAFRKFQTDNRAQLAARVQSVLD
;
A
#
# COMPACT_ATOMS: atom_id res chain seq x y z
N MET A 1 -27.15 5.35 -8.01
CA MET A 1 -26.64 4.58 -6.86
C MET A 1 -27.81 4.18 -5.97
N HIS A 2 -28.03 2.88 -5.79
CA HIS A 2 -29.06 2.36 -4.88
C HIS A 2 -28.35 1.53 -3.81
N LEU A 3 -28.49 1.91 -2.55
CA LEU A 3 -27.98 1.16 -1.40
C LEU A 3 -29.12 0.35 -0.79
N SER A 4 -28.84 -0.89 -0.39
CA SER A 4 -29.77 -1.64 0.45
C SER A 4 -29.89 -1.00 1.84
N THR A 5 -30.93 -1.36 2.59
CA THR A 5 -31.08 -0.89 3.98
C THR A 5 -29.88 -1.25 4.86
N SER A 6 -29.24 -2.40 4.64
CA SER A 6 -28.02 -2.78 5.37
C SER A 6 -26.84 -1.89 4.98
N GLN A 7 -26.64 -1.64 3.69
CA GLN A 7 -25.57 -0.77 3.20
C GLN A 7 -25.77 0.68 3.65
N THR A 8 -27.00 1.20 3.67
CA THR A 8 -27.28 2.54 4.21
C THR A 8 -26.93 2.64 5.69
N ARG A 9 -27.22 1.61 6.48
CA ARG A 9 -26.83 1.57 7.90
C ARG A 9 -25.31 1.53 8.06
N ALA A 10 -24.64 0.69 7.30
CA ALA A 10 -23.19 0.59 7.29
C ALA A 10 -22.53 1.92 6.89
N LEU A 11 -23.04 2.60 5.85
CA LEU A 11 -22.57 3.93 5.45
C LEU A 11 -22.72 4.97 6.56
N ARG A 12 -23.88 4.99 7.24
CA ARG A 12 -24.09 5.88 8.39
C ARG A 12 -23.06 5.60 9.49
N ASP A 13 -22.80 4.33 9.78
CA ASP A 13 -21.85 3.95 10.83
C ASP A 13 -20.40 4.33 10.45
N VAL A 14 -20.01 4.14 9.18
CA VAL A 14 -18.74 4.63 8.60
C VAL A 14 -18.61 6.15 8.79
N MET A 15 -19.64 6.92 8.42
CA MET A 15 -19.63 8.38 8.55
C MET A 15 -19.54 8.85 10.00
N ARG A 16 -20.29 8.19 10.90
CA ARG A 16 -20.26 8.48 12.34
C ARG A 16 -18.87 8.23 12.93
N LEU A 17 -18.25 7.08 12.61
CA LEU A 17 -16.90 6.76 13.07
C LEU A 17 -15.89 7.82 12.64
N MET A 18 -15.91 8.25 11.37
CA MET A 18 -15.00 9.29 10.87
C MET A 18 -15.24 10.66 11.53
N ALA A 19 -16.49 10.98 11.88
CA ALA A 19 -16.84 12.23 12.55
C ALA A 19 -16.38 12.26 14.02
N ASP A 20 -16.63 11.17 14.75
CA ASP A 20 -16.39 11.08 16.20
C ASP A 20 -14.96 10.68 16.57
N ALA A 21 -14.16 10.22 15.59
CA ALA A 21 -12.82 9.71 15.85
C ALA A 21 -11.88 10.76 16.46
N THR A 22 -11.13 10.30 17.45
CA THR A 22 -10.07 11.03 18.17
C THR A 22 -8.69 10.38 18.03
N ASP A 23 -8.61 9.17 17.46
CA ASP A 23 -7.36 8.46 17.19
C ASP A 23 -7.43 7.75 15.83
N ALA A 24 -6.34 7.86 15.05
CA ALA A 24 -6.30 7.36 13.68
C ALA A 24 -6.24 5.84 13.61
N ASP A 25 -5.53 5.18 14.52
CA ASP A 25 -5.41 3.72 14.51
C ASP A 25 -6.71 3.05 14.95
N THR A 26 -7.34 3.61 15.97
CA THR A 26 -8.65 3.20 16.47
C THR A 26 -9.72 3.40 15.39
N LEU A 27 -9.70 4.52 14.66
CA LEU A 27 -10.60 4.73 13.53
C LEU A 27 -10.43 3.66 12.45
N ARG A 28 -9.20 3.40 11.99
CA ARG A 28 -8.91 2.39 10.95
C ARG A 28 -9.35 0.99 11.38
N GLU A 29 -9.15 0.66 12.66
CA GLU A 29 -9.60 -0.61 13.22
C GLU A 29 -11.14 -0.71 13.26
N GLN A 30 -11.83 0.34 13.74
CA GLN A 30 -13.29 0.36 13.85
C GLN A 30 -14.01 0.45 12.49
N LEU A 31 -13.36 0.99 11.46
CA LEU A 31 -13.91 1.03 10.10
C LEU A 31 -14.01 -0.35 9.45
N ALA A 32 -13.28 -1.35 9.93
CA ALA A 32 -13.16 -2.63 9.26
C ALA A 32 -14.53 -3.31 9.00
N LEU A 33 -15.34 -3.53 10.04
CA LEU A 33 -16.65 -4.20 9.89
C LEU A 33 -17.66 -3.36 9.08
N PRO A 34 -17.89 -2.07 9.38
CA PRO A 34 -18.82 -1.25 8.59
C PRO A 34 -18.41 -1.13 7.12
N MET A 35 -17.11 -1.10 6.80
CA MET A 35 -16.66 -1.10 5.41
C MET A 35 -16.90 -2.43 4.72
N LEU A 36 -16.70 -3.57 5.39
CA LEU A 36 -17.04 -4.88 4.83
C LEU A 36 -18.54 -5.03 4.57
N ASP A 37 -19.39 -4.54 5.48
CA ASP A 37 -20.85 -4.54 5.31
C ASP A 37 -21.29 -3.61 4.18
N LEU A 38 -20.74 -2.41 4.12
CA LEU A 38 -21.04 -1.42 3.08
C LEU A 38 -20.68 -1.96 1.69
N MET A 39 -19.51 -2.59 1.60
CA MET A 39 -18.93 -3.07 0.35
C MET A 39 -19.25 -4.54 0.07
N GLY A 40 -20.08 -5.22 0.87
CA GLY A 40 -20.37 -6.64 0.70
C GLY A 40 -19.10 -7.47 0.49
N ALA A 41 -18.08 -7.25 1.31
CA ALA A 41 -16.73 -7.78 1.15
C ALA A 41 -16.33 -8.73 2.28
N ASP A 42 -15.16 -9.36 2.15
CA ASP A 42 -14.74 -10.43 3.06
C ASP A 42 -13.49 -10.08 3.86
N THR A 43 -12.53 -9.36 3.26
CA THR A 43 -11.25 -9.03 3.89
C THR A 43 -11.01 -7.53 3.84
N TYR A 44 -10.56 -6.98 4.97
CA TYR A 44 -10.25 -5.57 5.14
C TYR A 44 -8.80 -5.43 5.62
N VAL A 45 -8.04 -4.54 5.00
CA VAL A 45 -6.70 -4.15 5.43
C VAL A 45 -6.53 -2.65 5.29
N SER A 46 -5.87 -2.03 6.26
CA SER A 46 -5.47 -0.62 6.23
C SER A 46 -4.06 -0.48 6.82
N PHE A 47 -3.21 0.22 6.10
CA PHE A 47 -1.85 0.58 6.46
C PHE A 47 -1.70 2.09 6.63
N VAL A 48 -0.60 2.49 7.23
CA VAL A 48 -0.13 3.87 7.25
C VAL A 48 1.00 3.99 6.25
N TRP A 49 0.89 4.95 5.32
CA TRP A 49 1.99 5.29 4.44
C TRP A 49 2.99 6.21 5.16
N ASN A 50 4.25 5.79 5.22
CA ASN A 50 5.37 6.60 5.69
C ASN A 50 6.06 7.26 4.49
N GLY A 51 5.88 8.57 4.34
CA GLY A 51 6.44 9.34 3.23
C GLY A 51 7.97 9.46 3.26
N THR A 52 8.60 9.37 4.43
CA THR A 52 10.06 9.45 4.56
C THR A 52 10.71 8.13 4.19
N GLN A 53 10.21 7.03 4.77
CA GLN A 53 10.73 5.68 4.54
C GLN A 53 10.14 5.01 3.29
N GLN A 54 9.17 5.66 2.63
CA GLN A 54 8.52 5.17 1.43
C GLN A 54 7.93 3.76 1.58
N ARG A 55 7.40 3.46 2.77
CA ARG A 55 6.88 2.13 3.10
C ARG A 55 5.51 2.21 3.78
N PHE A 56 4.76 1.12 3.66
CA PHE A 56 3.56 0.90 4.46
C PHE A 56 3.95 0.30 5.81
N GLU A 57 3.31 0.78 6.87
CA GLU A 57 3.49 0.33 8.25
C GLU A 57 2.17 0.34 9.03
N ARG A 58 2.18 -0.05 10.32
CA ARG A 58 1.03 0.05 11.25
C ARG A 58 -0.29 -0.51 10.70
N VAL A 59 -0.28 -1.79 10.36
CA VAL A 59 -1.44 -2.49 9.77
C VAL A 59 -2.60 -2.65 10.75
N LYS A 60 -3.83 -2.49 10.25
CA LYS A 60 -5.10 -2.89 10.87
C LYS A 60 -5.86 -3.76 9.87
N SER A 61 -6.42 -4.89 10.31
CA SER A 61 -7.00 -5.85 9.37
C SER A 61 -8.03 -6.79 9.99
N ILE A 62 -8.92 -7.31 9.14
CA ILE A 62 -9.86 -8.39 9.45
C ILE A 62 -9.79 -9.45 8.34
N ASN A 63 -9.83 -10.73 8.70
CA ASN A 63 -9.85 -11.88 7.79
C ASN A 63 -8.62 -11.98 6.86
N ILE A 64 -7.45 -11.68 7.42
CA ILE A 64 -6.12 -11.97 6.87
C ILE A 64 -5.26 -12.52 8.01
N SER A 65 -4.45 -13.55 7.76
CA SER A 65 -3.62 -14.12 8.81
C SER A 65 -2.40 -13.25 9.11
N GLN A 66 -1.92 -13.26 10.36
CA GLN A 66 -0.70 -12.53 10.74
C GLN A 66 0.53 -13.06 9.98
N ASP A 67 0.59 -14.36 9.71
CA ASP A 67 1.66 -14.96 8.90
C ASP A 67 1.65 -14.42 7.47
N ASN A 68 0.48 -14.28 6.85
CA ASN A 68 0.39 -13.75 5.50
C ASN A 68 0.71 -12.25 5.44
N LEU A 69 0.36 -11.48 6.49
CA LEU A 69 0.80 -10.08 6.64
C LEU A 69 2.31 -9.95 6.78
N ARG A 70 2.95 -10.81 7.57
CA ARG A 70 4.42 -10.86 7.67
C ARG A 70 5.07 -11.20 6.33
N ALA A 71 4.58 -12.25 5.66
CA ALA A 71 5.07 -12.64 4.34
C ALA A 71 4.88 -11.51 3.30
N TRP A 72 3.83 -10.70 3.44
CA TRP A 72 3.65 -9.53 2.59
C TRP A 72 4.75 -8.49 2.79
N ASP A 73 5.04 -8.17 4.05
CA ASP A 73 6.06 -7.16 4.38
C ASP A 73 7.47 -7.64 4.01
N GLU A 74 7.77 -8.93 4.23
CA GLU A 74 9.08 -9.52 3.96
C GLU A 74 9.35 -9.77 2.46
N HIS A 75 8.31 -10.03 1.66
CA HIS A 75 8.47 -10.46 0.28
C HIS A 75 7.45 -9.88 -0.69
N TYR A 76 6.15 -10.10 -0.46
CA TYR A 76 5.17 -9.87 -1.53
C TYR A 76 5.01 -8.39 -1.90
N ARG A 77 5.30 -7.45 -0.99
CA ARG A 77 5.32 -6.01 -1.29
C ARG A 77 6.31 -5.62 -2.39
N PHE A 78 7.33 -6.45 -2.67
CA PHE A 78 8.34 -6.19 -3.71
C PHE A 78 7.93 -6.71 -5.09
N VAL A 79 6.96 -7.63 -5.13
CA VAL A 79 6.45 -8.26 -6.36
C VAL A 79 4.97 -7.93 -6.62
N ASP A 80 4.34 -7.15 -5.74
CA ASP A 80 2.96 -6.66 -5.84
C ASP A 80 2.79 -5.76 -7.08
N PRO A 81 2.02 -6.20 -8.10
CA PRO A 81 1.82 -5.42 -9.31
C PRO A 81 0.72 -4.35 -9.16
N LEU A 82 0.02 -4.29 -8.02
CA LEU A 82 -1.18 -3.51 -7.80
C LEU A 82 -0.93 -2.26 -6.95
N THR A 83 -0.26 -2.41 -5.80
CA THR A 83 -0.23 -1.39 -4.74
C THR A 83 0.16 0.01 -5.25
N PHE A 84 1.34 0.14 -5.87
CA PHE A 84 1.83 1.44 -6.34
C PHE A 84 1.05 2.00 -7.55
N PRO A 85 0.74 1.22 -8.60
CA PRO A 85 -0.11 1.70 -9.70
C PRO A 85 -1.51 2.15 -9.25
N MET A 86 -2.09 1.52 -8.23
CA MET A 86 -3.36 1.97 -7.65
C MET A 86 -3.19 3.27 -6.86
N MET A 87 -2.09 3.40 -6.10
CA MET A 87 -1.77 4.59 -5.31
C MET A 87 -1.56 5.82 -6.19
N GLU A 88 -0.84 5.69 -7.31
CA GLU A 88 -0.62 6.78 -8.29
C GLU A 88 -1.93 7.38 -8.83
N ARG A 89 -3.02 6.61 -8.87
CA ARG A 89 -4.30 7.07 -9.43
C ARG A 89 -5.06 8.04 -8.53
N ARG A 90 -4.72 8.12 -7.23
CA ARG A 90 -5.35 9.00 -6.22
C ARG A 90 -6.89 8.98 -6.26
N ARG A 91 -7.46 7.79 -6.47
CA ARG A 91 -8.90 7.53 -6.49
C ARG A 91 -9.19 6.07 -6.21
N PRO A 92 -10.38 5.71 -5.69
CA PRO A 92 -10.80 4.32 -5.57
C PRO A 92 -10.57 3.58 -6.90
N THR A 93 -9.77 2.51 -6.83
CA THR A 93 -9.32 1.77 -8.01
C THR A 93 -9.56 0.29 -7.77
N VAL A 94 -10.14 -0.40 -8.76
CA VAL A 94 -10.30 -1.86 -8.74
C VAL A 94 -9.03 -2.51 -9.29
N ALA A 95 -8.58 -3.61 -8.70
CA ALA A 95 -7.36 -4.31 -9.10
C ALA A 95 -7.33 -4.62 -10.61
N THR A 96 -8.47 -5.01 -11.17
CA THR A 96 -8.61 -5.32 -12.61
C THR A 96 -8.49 -4.12 -13.54
N GLN A 97 -8.47 -2.90 -13.01
CA GLN A 97 -8.12 -1.68 -13.78
C GLN A 97 -6.61 -1.50 -13.94
N ILE A 98 -5.80 -2.21 -13.14
CA ILE A 98 -4.34 -2.23 -13.24
C ILE A 98 -3.88 -3.45 -14.05
N LEU A 99 -4.34 -4.64 -13.65
CA LEU A 99 -3.94 -5.91 -14.27
C LEU A 99 -5.17 -6.81 -14.42
N ARG A 100 -5.44 -7.35 -15.62
CA ARG A 100 -6.64 -8.16 -15.83
C ARG A 100 -6.60 -9.41 -14.96
N GLN A 101 -7.76 -9.90 -14.51
CA GLN A 101 -7.81 -11.04 -13.59
C GLN A 101 -7.01 -12.27 -14.06
N PRO A 102 -7.09 -12.72 -15.34
CA PRO A 102 -6.30 -13.86 -15.80
C PRO A 102 -4.79 -13.61 -15.78
N GLU A 103 -4.35 -12.36 -15.88
CA GLU A 103 -2.93 -11.98 -15.81
C GLU A 103 -2.47 -11.92 -14.35
N LEU A 104 -3.29 -11.34 -13.47
CA LEU A 104 -3.03 -11.31 -12.03
C LEU A 104 -2.90 -12.73 -11.48
N MET A 105 -3.79 -13.64 -11.86
CA MET A 105 -3.76 -15.06 -11.46
C MET A 105 -2.51 -15.81 -11.91
N ARG A 106 -1.70 -15.27 -12.83
CA ARG A 106 -0.43 -15.88 -13.24
C ARG A 106 0.77 -15.40 -12.42
N THR A 107 0.56 -14.43 -11.54
CA THR A 107 1.61 -13.87 -10.69
C THR A 107 1.78 -14.69 -9.42
N GLU A 108 3.01 -14.71 -8.90
CA GLU A 108 3.32 -15.22 -7.55
C GLU A 108 2.49 -14.48 -6.49
N PHE A 109 2.37 -13.16 -6.63
CA PHE A 109 1.56 -12.32 -5.74
C PHE A 109 0.11 -12.82 -5.60
N PHE A 110 -0.50 -13.30 -6.68
CA PHE A 110 -1.84 -13.86 -6.58
C PHE A 110 -1.86 -15.27 -5.97
N ASN A 111 -1.07 -16.19 -6.55
CA ASN A 111 -1.14 -17.61 -6.20
C ASN A 111 -0.67 -17.88 -4.77
N ASP A 112 0.38 -17.17 -4.34
CA ASP A 112 1.08 -17.50 -3.10
C ASP A 112 0.77 -16.52 -1.95
N PHE A 113 0.21 -15.35 -2.25
CA PHE A 113 -0.22 -14.37 -1.23
C PHE A 113 -1.73 -14.14 -1.20
N LEU A 114 -2.32 -13.65 -2.29
CA LEU A 114 -3.74 -13.28 -2.30
C LEU A 114 -4.67 -14.48 -2.08
N GLN A 115 -4.39 -15.59 -2.77
CA GLN A 115 -5.25 -16.77 -2.72
C GLN A 115 -5.26 -17.46 -1.35
N ARG A 116 -4.19 -17.35 -0.56
CA ARG A 116 -4.10 -17.96 0.78
C ARG A 116 -5.23 -17.52 1.70
N ASP A 117 -5.54 -16.23 1.69
CA ASP A 117 -6.64 -15.63 2.45
C ASP A 117 -7.86 -15.31 1.56
N ARG A 118 -7.97 -16.00 0.41
CA ARG A 118 -9.11 -15.94 -0.53
C ARG A 118 -9.42 -14.54 -1.07
N MET A 119 -8.42 -13.67 -1.17
CA MET A 119 -8.53 -12.31 -1.69
C MET A 119 -8.55 -12.35 -3.24
N TYR A 120 -9.73 -12.50 -3.85
CA TYR A 120 -9.83 -12.73 -5.29
C TYR A 120 -10.09 -11.44 -6.08
N TRP A 121 -11.07 -10.65 -5.65
CA TRP A 121 -11.42 -9.36 -6.25
C TRP A 121 -11.08 -8.24 -5.29
N GLY A 122 -10.24 -7.30 -5.72
CA GLY A 122 -9.72 -6.23 -4.85
C GLY A 122 -10.08 -4.83 -5.31
N VAL A 123 -10.32 -3.95 -4.34
CA VAL A 123 -10.40 -2.49 -4.53
C VAL A 123 -9.56 -1.82 -3.45
N ASN A 124 -8.74 -0.85 -3.85
CA ASN A 124 -7.99 -0.02 -2.91
C ASN A 124 -8.44 1.44 -3.03
N VAL A 125 -8.50 2.10 -1.88
CA VAL A 125 -8.69 3.53 -1.71
C VAL A 125 -7.41 4.07 -1.07
N TYR A 126 -6.78 5.05 -1.69
CA TYR A 126 -5.69 5.82 -1.09
C TYR A 126 -6.18 7.24 -0.92
N ALA A 127 -6.32 7.68 0.32
CA ALA A 127 -6.88 8.96 0.69
C ALA A 127 -5.78 10.02 0.78
N TYR A 128 -6.01 11.18 0.17
CA TYR A 128 -5.01 12.24 0.08
C TYR A 128 -5.47 13.56 0.70
N ALA A 129 -4.57 14.22 1.43
CA ALA A 129 -4.69 15.61 1.83
C ALA A 129 -3.57 16.42 1.16
N GLY A 130 -3.91 17.15 0.10
CA GLY A 130 -2.90 17.73 -0.79
C GLY A 130 -2.11 16.63 -1.51
N ASP A 131 -0.79 16.62 -1.33
CA ASP A 131 0.11 15.61 -1.90
C ASP A 131 0.45 14.46 -0.94
N GLU A 132 -0.01 14.52 0.31
CA GLU A 132 0.26 13.49 1.30
C GLU A 132 -0.82 12.40 1.28
N CYS A 133 -0.40 11.14 1.19
CA CYS A 133 -1.29 9.99 1.40
C CYS A 133 -1.54 9.81 2.90
N VAL A 134 -2.71 10.23 3.37
CA VAL A 134 -3.05 10.24 4.80
C VAL A 134 -3.57 8.89 5.32
N GLY A 135 -3.99 7.99 4.42
CA GLY A 135 -4.30 6.60 4.74
C GLY A 135 -4.81 5.81 3.55
N ASP A 136 -5.03 4.51 3.75
CA ASP A 136 -5.60 3.63 2.74
C ASP A 136 -6.67 2.68 3.31
N LEU A 137 -7.49 2.14 2.41
CA LEU A 137 -8.38 1.01 2.64
C LEU A 137 -8.16 0.01 1.51
N ARG A 138 -7.94 -1.25 1.85
CA ARG A 138 -7.82 -2.37 0.91
C ARG A 138 -8.91 -3.36 1.21
N ILE A 139 -9.83 -3.53 0.28
CA ILE A 139 -11.05 -4.30 0.48
C ILE A 139 -11.08 -5.40 -0.56
N TRP A 140 -11.24 -6.64 -0.10
CA TRP A 140 -11.19 -7.81 -0.95
C TRP A 140 -12.43 -8.69 -0.78
N ARG A 141 -12.86 -9.27 -1.90
CA ARG A 141 -13.93 -10.26 -1.99
C ARG A 141 -13.38 -11.61 -2.39
N GLN A 142 -14.03 -12.66 -1.91
CA GLN A 142 -13.86 -14.01 -2.41
C GLN A 142 -14.44 -14.14 -3.81
N HIS A 143 -14.01 -15.18 -4.52
CA HIS A 143 -14.36 -15.44 -5.92
C HIS A 143 -15.86 -15.38 -6.21
N HIS A 144 -16.68 -16.01 -5.36
CA HIS A 144 -18.12 -16.20 -5.57
C HIS A 144 -18.95 -14.90 -5.50
N ARG A 145 -18.43 -13.82 -4.90
CA ARG A 145 -19.14 -12.54 -4.77
C ARG A 145 -19.09 -11.67 -6.03
N GLY A 146 -18.21 -12.02 -6.98
CA GLY A 146 -17.96 -11.19 -8.15
C GLY A 146 -17.14 -9.93 -7.84
N ASN A 147 -16.70 -9.27 -8.91
CA ASN A 147 -15.89 -8.06 -8.83
C ASN A 147 -16.73 -6.83 -8.43
N PHE A 148 -16.06 -5.72 -8.11
CA PHE A 148 -16.72 -4.45 -7.78
C PHE A 148 -17.28 -3.76 -9.02
N ASP A 149 -18.52 -3.28 -8.92
CA ASP A 149 -19.19 -2.55 -9.99
C ASP A 149 -19.03 -1.02 -9.89
N SER A 150 -19.52 -0.28 -10.88
CA SER A 150 -19.42 1.18 -10.89
C SER A 150 -20.19 1.87 -9.77
N ASN A 151 -21.34 1.33 -9.33
CA ASN A 151 -22.11 1.92 -8.24
C ASN A 151 -21.36 1.81 -6.91
N GLU A 152 -20.69 0.68 -6.67
CA GLU A 152 -19.89 0.44 -5.48
C GLU A 152 -18.65 1.35 -5.45
N ILE A 153 -18.05 1.60 -6.61
CA ILE A 153 -16.96 2.59 -6.72
C ILE A 153 -17.44 4.02 -6.47
N GLU A 154 -18.66 4.39 -6.87
CA GLU A 154 -19.24 5.69 -6.51
C GLU A 154 -19.45 5.83 -4.99
N VAL A 155 -19.82 4.75 -4.30
CA VAL A 155 -19.88 4.76 -2.82
C VAL A 155 -18.52 5.11 -2.22
N LEU A 156 -17.46 4.43 -2.66
CA LEU A 156 -16.10 4.71 -2.19
C LEU A 156 -15.63 6.13 -2.55
N ARG A 157 -16.06 6.68 -3.69
CA ARG A 157 -15.76 8.08 -4.07
C ARG A 157 -16.41 9.11 -3.16
N MET A 158 -17.53 8.78 -2.52
CA MET A 158 -18.13 9.65 -1.50
C MET A 158 -17.49 9.46 -0.13
N VAL A 159 -17.06 8.24 0.21
CA VAL A 159 -16.41 7.93 1.50
C VAL A 159 -14.99 8.49 1.55
N GLU A 160 -14.24 8.43 0.45
CA GLU A 160 -12.82 8.79 0.39
C GLU A 160 -12.52 10.22 0.88
N PRO A 161 -13.26 11.28 0.48
CA PRO A 161 -12.98 12.63 0.96
C PRO A 161 -13.22 12.78 2.47
N ALA A 162 -14.23 12.11 3.02
CA ALA A 162 -14.51 12.12 4.45
C ALA A 162 -13.41 11.38 5.25
N LEU A 163 -12.91 10.26 4.69
CA LEU A 163 -11.78 9.53 5.25
C LEU A 163 -10.51 10.38 5.23
N ALA A 164 -10.21 11.03 4.11
CA ALA A 164 -9.06 11.92 3.98
C ALA A 164 -9.11 13.05 5.02
N ALA A 165 -10.26 13.72 5.14
CA ALA A 165 -10.46 14.80 6.10
C ALA A 165 -10.33 14.33 7.56
N ALA A 166 -10.90 13.17 7.89
CA ALA A 166 -10.80 12.60 9.23
C ALA A 166 -9.36 12.22 9.59
N LEU A 167 -8.66 11.51 8.70
CA LEU A 167 -7.27 11.10 8.94
C LEU A 167 -6.31 12.30 8.95
N ALA A 168 -6.50 13.30 8.09
CA ALA A 168 -5.71 14.53 8.12
C ALA A 168 -5.89 15.29 9.44
N ARG A 169 -7.13 15.41 9.93
CA ARG A 169 -7.43 16.03 11.24
C ARG A 169 -6.73 15.32 12.39
N LEU A 170 -6.74 13.99 12.38
CA LEU A 170 -6.13 13.16 13.42
C LEU A 170 -4.60 13.17 13.34
N ARG A 171 -4.04 13.22 12.13
CA ARG A 171 -2.59 13.39 11.92
C ARG A 171 -2.09 14.70 12.48
N TRP A 172 -2.83 15.80 12.27
CA TRP A 172 -2.48 17.11 12.83
C TRP A 172 -2.31 17.07 14.36
N GLN A 173 -3.11 16.26 15.06
CA GLN A 173 -3.00 16.09 16.51
C GLN A 173 -1.73 15.33 16.92
N SER A 174 -1.25 14.39 16.08
CA SER A 174 0.00 13.64 16.29
C SER A 174 1.27 14.35 15.78
N HIS A 175 1.17 15.33 14.88
CA HIS A 175 2.31 16.12 14.35
C HIS A 175 2.87 17.18 15.34
N LEU A 176 2.40 17.22 16.59
CA LEU A 176 3.11 17.92 17.67
C LEU A 176 4.41 17.19 18.10
N ALA A 177 4.67 15.99 17.58
CA ALA A 177 5.97 15.35 17.69
C ALA A 177 6.96 15.98 16.69
N PRO A 178 8.18 16.36 17.13
CA PRO A 178 9.20 16.89 16.23
C PRO A 178 9.50 15.88 15.10
N PRO A 179 9.89 16.36 13.91
CA PRO A 179 10.39 15.47 12.87
C PRO A 179 11.50 14.60 13.47
N PRO A 180 11.57 13.30 13.11
CA PRO A 180 12.73 12.50 13.48
C PRO A 180 13.98 13.27 13.07
N ALA A 181 14.97 13.31 13.97
CA ALA A 181 16.26 13.94 13.71
C ALA A 181 16.78 13.48 12.35
N GLU A 182 17.60 14.29 11.68
CA GLU A 182 18.25 13.95 10.41
C GLU A 182 19.14 12.72 10.60
N ASP A 183 18.52 11.54 10.65
CA ASP A 183 19.18 10.26 10.58
C ASP A 183 19.87 10.22 9.23
N GLU A 184 21.11 9.74 9.25
CA GLU A 184 21.93 9.56 8.07
C GLU A 184 21.12 8.89 6.96
N ARG A 185 21.06 9.51 5.77
CA ARG A 185 20.20 9.01 4.70
C ARG A 185 20.56 7.55 4.42
N ALA A 186 19.56 6.69 4.27
CA ALA A 186 19.75 5.28 3.95
C ALA A 186 20.69 5.09 2.74
N GLU A 187 20.63 6.00 1.78
CA GLU A 187 21.50 6.04 0.61
C GLU A 187 22.98 6.24 0.97
N ASP A 188 23.31 7.07 1.96
CA ASP A 188 24.68 7.32 2.41
C ASP A 188 25.27 6.11 3.15
N LEU A 189 24.44 5.44 3.95
CA LEU A 189 24.79 4.16 4.58
C LEU A 189 25.08 3.07 3.52
N LEU A 190 24.23 2.95 2.51
CA LEU A 190 24.39 1.99 1.42
C LEU A 190 25.61 2.26 0.54
N GLN A 191 25.92 3.53 0.27
CA GLN A 191 27.14 3.92 -0.44
C GLN A 191 28.39 3.46 0.31
N ARG A 192 28.43 3.63 1.64
CA ARG A 192 29.60 3.25 2.46
C ARG A 192 29.72 1.74 2.64
N HIS A 193 28.62 1.04 2.95
CA HIS A 193 28.66 -0.39 3.28
C HIS A 193 28.89 -1.28 2.05
N ALA A 194 28.26 -0.98 0.93
CA ALA A 194 28.28 -1.85 -0.26
C ALA A 194 29.05 -1.24 -1.45
N ARG A 195 29.71 -0.10 -1.25
CA ARG A 195 30.38 0.67 -2.32
C ARG A 195 29.45 0.92 -3.52
N LEU A 196 28.18 1.13 -3.24
CA LEU A 196 27.24 1.59 -4.25
C LEU A 196 27.63 3.01 -4.67
N SER A 197 27.47 3.31 -5.96
CA SER A 197 27.40 4.69 -6.41
C SER A 197 26.11 5.32 -5.89
N GLN A 198 26.06 6.65 -5.85
CA GLN A 198 24.86 7.39 -5.46
C GLN A 198 23.58 6.87 -6.16
N ARG A 199 23.63 6.69 -7.49
CA ARG A 199 22.47 6.20 -8.26
C ARG A 199 22.09 4.76 -7.98
N GLU A 200 23.07 3.90 -7.71
CA GLU A 200 22.78 2.52 -7.30
C GLU A 200 22.15 2.49 -5.90
N ALA A 201 22.60 3.35 -4.98
CA ALA A 201 22.05 3.44 -3.63
C ALA A 201 20.62 3.98 -3.63
N GLU A 202 20.33 5.03 -4.42
CA GLU A 202 18.98 5.55 -4.63
C GLU A 202 18.04 4.45 -5.18
N VAL A 203 18.48 3.70 -6.19
CA VAL A 203 17.67 2.61 -6.77
C VAL A 203 17.50 1.46 -5.78
N ALA A 204 18.54 1.05 -5.07
CA ALA A 204 18.48 -0.03 -4.08
C ALA A 204 17.58 0.33 -2.90
N TRP A 205 17.63 1.58 -2.43
CA TRP A 205 16.74 2.10 -1.41
C TRP A 205 15.29 2.06 -1.88
N LEU A 206 14.97 2.63 -3.04
CA LEU A 206 13.61 2.60 -3.58
C LEU A 206 13.08 1.17 -3.82
N VAL A 207 13.97 0.22 -4.15
CA VAL A 207 13.65 -1.20 -4.19
C VAL A 207 13.27 -1.73 -2.80
N ALA A 208 14.05 -1.42 -1.77
CA ALA A 208 13.77 -1.81 -0.38
C ALA A 208 12.49 -1.17 0.18
N CYS A 209 12.05 -0.06 -0.40
CA CYS A 209 10.75 0.55 -0.16
C CYS A 209 9.58 -0.18 -0.86
N GLY A 210 9.86 -1.09 -1.80
CA GLY A 210 8.87 -1.82 -2.61
C GLY A 210 8.53 -1.17 -3.94
N CYS A 211 9.18 -0.06 -4.32
CA CYS A 211 8.82 0.65 -5.54
C CYS A 211 9.12 -0.18 -6.81
N PRO A 212 8.18 -0.27 -7.76
CA PRO A 212 8.42 -0.92 -9.05
C PRO A 212 9.31 -0.04 -9.95
N ASP A 213 10.03 -0.67 -10.89
CA ASP A 213 11.01 0.02 -11.77
C ASP A 213 10.44 1.25 -12.47
N LYS A 214 9.18 1.18 -12.92
CA LYS A 214 8.51 2.31 -13.59
C LYS A 214 8.39 3.53 -12.67
N LEU A 215 8.03 3.32 -11.40
CA LEU A 215 7.94 4.39 -10.41
C LEU A 215 9.32 4.91 -10.03
N ILE A 216 10.32 4.02 -9.93
CA ILE A 216 11.72 4.42 -9.71
C ILE A 216 12.20 5.33 -10.84
N ALA A 217 11.94 4.95 -12.10
CA ALA A 217 12.30 5.72 -13.28
C ALA A 217 11.68 7.12 -13.25
N GLN A 218 10.39 7.21 -12.92
CA GLN A 218 9.68 8.49 -12.80
C GLN A 218 10.26 9.36 -11.67
N ARG A 219 10.51 8.79 -10.49
CA ARG A 219 11.02 9.53 -9.33
C ARG A 219 12.43 10.06 -9.55
N LEU A 220 13.30 9.24 -10.13
CA LEU A 220 14.67 9.63 -10.42
C LEU A 220 14.79 10.43 -11.73
N SER A 221 13.68 10.62 -12.46
CA SER A 221 13.64 11.28 -13.77
C SER A 221 14.62 10.66 -14.78
N VAL A 222 14.66 9.33 -14.85
CA VAL A 222 15.52 8.54 -15.74
C VAL A 222 14.71 7.56 -16.59
N GLY A 223 15.33 6.97 -17.62
CA GLY A 223 14.68 5.92 -18.43
C GLY A 223 14.61 4.58 -17.69
N HIS A 224 13.59 3.77 -18.00
CA HIS A 224 13.46 2.40 -17.48
C HIS A 224 14.70 1.51 -17.73
N PRO A 225 15.39 1.59 -18.88
CA PRO A 225 16.66 0.87 -19.07
C PRO A 225 17.75 1.29 -18.08
N THR A 226 17.80 2.58 -17.70
CA THR A 226 18.75 3.13 -16.73
C THR A 226 18.51 2.58 -15.33
N VAL A 227 17.25 2.45 -14.91
CA VAL A 227 16.90 1.80 -13.64
C VAL A 227 17.40 0.35 -13.63
N ARG A 228 17.12 -0.41 -14.70
CA ARG A 228 17.56 -1.81 -14.80
C ARG A 228 19.08 -1.95 -14.80
N PHE A 229 19.80 -1.00 -15.39
CA PHE A 229 21.26 -0.94 -15.35
C PHE A 229 21.78 -0.77 -13.92
N HIS A 230 21.28 0.23 -13.18
CA HIS A 230 21.67 0.45 -11.78
C HIS A 230 21.26 -0.72 -10.89
N LEU A 231 20.08 -1.31 -11.13
CA LEU A 231 19.60 -2.47 -10.40
C LEU A 231 20.50 -3.70 -10.61
N ALA A 232 20.92 -3.97 -11.85
CA ALA A 232 21.85 -5.06 -12.15
C ALA A 232 23.20 -4.87 -11.46
N ASN A 233 23.71 -3.64 -11.39
CA ASN A 233 24.92 -3.36 -10.63
C ASN A 233 24.74 -3.53 -9.13
N ALA A 234 23.60 -3.08 -8.58
CA ALA A 234 23.25 -3.27 -7.18
C ALA A 234 23.17 -4.77 -6.84
N PHE A 235 22.49 -5.58 -7.66
CA PHE A 235 22.44 -7.04 -7.52
C PHE A 235 23.82 -7.68 -7.47
N ARG A 236 24.72 -7.30 -8.39
CA ARG A 236 26.10 -7.81 -8.41
C ARG A 236 26.88 -7.41 -7.15
N LYS A 237 26.73 -6.17 -6.68
CA LYS A 237 27.44 -5.66 -5.50
C LYS A 237 26.91 -6.26 -4.19
N PHE A 238 25.61 -6.53 -4.11
CA PHE A 238 24.96 -7.18 -2.97
C PHE A 238 24.92 -8.70 -3.04
N GLN A 239 25.35 -9.30 -4.16
CA GLN A 239 25.31 -10.74 -4.40
C GLN A 239 23.90 -11.32 -4.24
N THR A 240 22.92 -10.68 -4.87
CA THR A 240 21.51 -11.07 -4.83
C THR A 240 20.98 -11.36 -6.21
N ASP A 241 20.10 -12.33 -6.34
CA ASP A 241 19.58 -12.78 -7.63
C ASP A 241 18.24 -12.13 -8.01
N ASN A 242 17.54 -11.53 -7.04
CA ASN A 242 16.22 -10.94 -7.25
C ASN A 242 15.97 -9.72 -6.37
N ARG A 243 14.87 -9.03 -6.69
CA ARG A 243 14.46 -7.77 -6.04
C ARG A 243 14.20 -7.93 -4.54
N ALA A 244 13.55 -9.03 -4.14
CA ALA A 244 13.22 -9.28 -2.73
C ALA A 244 14.49 -9.56 -1.91
N GLN A 245 15.43 -10.35 -2.46
CA GLN A 245 16.74 -10.57 -1.83
C GLN A 245 17.54 -9.26 -1.70
N LEU A 246 17.54 -8.41 -2.73
CA LEU A 246 18.19 -7.09 -2.65
C LEU A 246 17.54 -6.24 -1.55
N ALA A 247 16.21 -6.19 -1.49
CA ALA A 247 15.50 -5.46 -0.46
C ALA A 247 15.85 -5.95 0.95
N ALA A 248 15.85 -7.28 1.18
CA ALA A 248 16.22 -7.87 2.45
C ALA A 248 17.67 -7.53 2.87
N ARG A 249 18.61 -7.58 1.92
CA ARG A 249 20.02 -7.18 2.19
C ARG A 249 20.15 -5.70 2.49
N VAL A 250 19.42 -4.85 1.77
CA VAL A 250 19.41 -3.40 2.02
C VAL A 250 18.87 -3.11 3.42
N GLN A 251 17.77 -3.73 3.83
CA GLN A 251 17.21 -3.55 5.18
C GLN A 251 18.21 -3.98 6.26
N SER A 252 18.90 -5.11 6.09
CA SER A 252 19.92 -5.57 7.05
C SER A 252 21.13 -4.66 7.23
N VAL A 253 21.35 -3.71 6.31
CA VAL A 253 22.41 -2.69 6.41
C VAL A 253 21.92 -1.43 7.11
N LEU A 254 20.60 -1.23 7.17
CA LEU A 254 19.93 -0.05 7.73
C LEU A 254 19.41 -0.27 9.15
N ASP A 255 19.18 -1.54 9.54
CA ASP A 255 18.89 -1.97 10.91
C ASP A 255 20.17 -2.03 11.79
#